data_AF-L7IR65-F1
#
_entry.id   AF-L7IR65-F1
#
_cell.length_a   1.000
_cell.length_b   1.000
_cell.length_c   1.000
_cell.angle_alpha   90.00
_cell.angle_beta   90.00
_cell.angle_gamma   90.00
#
_symmetry.space_group_name_H-M   'P 1'
#
loop_
_entity.id
_entity.type
_entity.pdbx_description
1 polymer ?
#
loop_
_entity_poly.entity_id
_entity_poly.type
_entity_poly.pdbx_seq_one_letter_code
_entity_poly.pdbx_strand_id
1 'polypeptide(L)'
;RPTVGHIRIFLTQVSTSFAQLVQAALDGNYHGPYYEFFDHVEDSRLRAVVHKINGKFATDIRTHGKKRVLRPAESEIDWTLDENSIKENNEKELFVTQEEMKNWVYLRTRGRELPGNYNHVLLAELFLEQSSRWLPIATAHVENIIAIVTGWLQHATRVVLPEDKLRGDSRHGFLREAVEGAIKETASSDYHGKLHVSNIPMDIEKFLEAMKRKVNVDMDDQACAEAMAGLEAYYKVAMKTFVDNVCRQVVERHIIAPLPEIFSPVTVSRFTDDELLQIGSESEKQNRKREELRARAKKLRSSLENLQRR
;
A
#
# COMPACT_ATOMS: atom_id res chain seq x y z
N ARG A 1 -30.23 -15.15 -23.27
CA ARG A 1 -29.81 -14.42 -24.50
C ARG A 1 -29.40 -15.44 -25.56
N PRO A 2 -29.82 -15.32 -26.83
CA PRO A 2 -29.80 -16.47 -27.73
C PRO A 2 -28.49 -16.70 -28.51
N THR A 3 -27.57 -15.73 -28.61
CA THR A 3 -26.33 -15.90 -29.39
C THR A 3 -25.12 -15.28 -28.70
N VAL A 4 -23.92 -15.80 -28.99
CA VAL A 4 -22.65 -15.29 -28.47
C VAL A 4 -22.44 -13.81 -28.83
N GLY A 5 -22.82 -13.39 -30.03
CA GLY A 5 -22.77 -11.98 -30.43
C GLY A 5 -23.61 -11.05 -29.53
N HIS A 6 -24.81 -11.48 -29.13
CA HIS A 6 -25.63 -10.70 -28.19
C HIS A 6 -25.04 -10.65 -26.77
N ILE A 7 -24.34 -11.72 -26.35
CA ILE A 7 -23.63 -11.76 -25.07
C ILE A 7 -22.45 -10.79 -25.10
N ARG A 8 -21.66 -10.82 -26.18
CA ARG A 8 -20.50 -9.94 -26.38
C ARG A 8 -20.89 -8.46 -26.34
N ILE A 9 -21.93 -8.06 -27.08
CA ILE A 9 -22.43 -6.67 -27.07
C ILE A 9 -22.83 -6.24 -25.66
N PHE A 10 -23.54 -7.11 -24.92
CA PHE A 10 -23.93 -6.78 -23.56
C PHE A 10 -22.73 -6.65 -22.62
N LEU A 11 -21.81 -7.63 -22.60
CA LEU A 11 -20.65 -7.58 -21.71
C LEU A 11 -19.76 -6.38 -22.04
N THR A 12 -19.71 -5.96 -23.31
CA THR A 12 -19.05 -4.72 -23.74
C THR A 12 -19.72 -3.48 -23.15
N GLN A 13 -21.07 -3.41 -23.14
CA GLN A 13 -21.80 -2.31 -22.52
C GLN A 13 -21.62 -2.25 -21.00
N VAL A 14 -21.66 -3.42 -20.34
CA VAL A 14 -21.44 -3.55 -18.89
C VAL A 14 -20.01 -3.15 -18.52
N SER A 15 -19.00 -3.65 -19.24
CA SER A 15 -17.60 -3.30 -18.99
C SER A 15 -17.32 -1.81 -19.24
N THR A 16 -17.94 -1.21 -20.27
CA THR A 16 -17.86 0.25 -20.49
C THR A 16 -18.41 1.01 -19.29
N SER A 17 -19.59 0.60 -18.80
CA SER A 17 -20.25 1.24 -17.66
C SER A 17 -19.44 1.07 -16.37
N PHE A 18 -18.89 -0.12 -16.14
CA PHE A 18 -18.01 -0.40 -15.02
C PHE A 18 -16.75 0.46 -15.05
N ALA A 19 -16.03 0.47 -16.17
CA ALA A 19 -14.82 1.26 -16.33
C ALA A 19 -15.09 2.76 -16.10
N GLN A 20 -16.20 3.29 -16.62
CA GLN A 20 -16.60 4.69 -16.38
C GLN A 20 -16.90 4.98 -14.91
N LEU A 21 -17.59 4.08 -14.22
CA LEU A 21 -17.87 4.21 -12.78
C LEU A 21 -16.59 4.20 -11.95
N VAL A 22 -15.67 3.28 -12.23
CA VAL A 22 -14.36 3.20 -11.58
C VAL A 22 -13.57 4.48 -11.81
N GLN A 23 -13.47 4.94 -13.07
CA GLN A 23 -12.76 6.19 -13.39
C GLN A 23 -13.37 7.39 -12.68
N ALA A 24 -14.70 7.52 -12.66
CA ALA A 24 -15.38 8.59 -11.93
C ALA A 24 -15.03 8.57 -10.42
N ALA A 25 -14.94 7.39 -9.82
CA ALA A 25 -14.59 7.21 -8.41
C ALA A 25 -13.13 7.58 -8.11
N LEU A 26 -12.22 7.39 -9.08
CA LEU A 26 -10.79 7.69 -9.00
C LEU A 26 -10.46 9.14 -9.32
N ASP A 27 -11.07 9.71 -10.36
CA ASP A 27 -10.83 11.09 -10.82
C ASP A 27 -11.54 12.13 -9.95
N GLY A 28 -12.50 11.71 -9.14
CA GLY A 28 -13.28 12.60 -8.29
C GLY A 28 -14.46 13.28 -9.01
N ASN A 29 -14.87 12.75 -10.17
CA ASN A 29 -15.97 13.29 -10.96
C ASN A 29 -17.30 12.58 -10.65
N TYR A 30 -18.04 13.09 -9.67
CA TYR A 30 -19.23 12.43 -9.13
C TYR A 30 -20.58 12.85 -9.76
N HIS A 31 -20.57 13.80 -10.69
CA HIS A 31 -21.79 14.43 -11.22
C HIS A 31 -22.37 13.72 -12.46
N GLY A 32 -21.94 12.48 -12.73
CA GLY A 32 -22.26 11.72 -13.93
C GLY A 32 -23.49 10.82 -13.82
N PRO A 33 -23.67 9.87 -14.76
CA PRO A 33 -24.78 8.91 -14.79
C PRO A 33 -24.84 7.98 -13.56
N TYR A 34 -23.82 8.02 -12.70
CA TYR A 34 -23.71 7.24 -11.47
C TYR A 34 -23.82 8.09 -10.20
N TYR A 35 -24.40 9.29 -10.25
CA TYR A 35 -24.51 10.16 -9.07
C TYR A 35 -25.17 9.46 -7.87
N GLU A 36 -26.22 8.65 -8.10
CA GLU A 36 -26.94 7.93 -7.04
C GLU A 36 -26.02 6.96 -6.28
N PHE A 37 -25.05 6.35 -6.98
CA PHE A 37 -24.06 5.51 -6.35
C PHE A 37 -23.17 6.31 -5.40
N PHE A 38 -22.76 7.52 -5.79
CA PHE A 38 -21.87 8.36 -4.99
C PHE A 38 -22.58 9.09 -3.83
N ASP A 39 -23.90 9.21 -3.89
CA ASP A 39 -24.73 9.86 -2.86
C ASP A 39 -25.22 8.86 -1.81
N HIS A 40 -25.63 7.66 -2.22
CA HIS A 40 -26.28 6.68 -1.34
C HIS A 40 -25.35 5.60 -0.77
N VAL A 41 -24.17 5.39 -1.39
CA VAL A 41 -23.20 4.42 -0.89
C VAL A 41 -22.13 5.17 -0.09
N GLU A 42 -22.03 4.86 1.20
CA GLU A 42 -20.93 5.33 2.05
C GLU A 42 -19.59 4.87 1.49
N ASP A 43 -18.57 5.73 1.61
CA ASP A 43 -17.21 5.45 1.10
C ASP A 43 -17.14 5.11 -0.41
N SER A 44 -18.17 5.49 -1.18
CA SER A 44 -18.23 5.36 -2.64
C SER A 44 -17.16 6.17 -3.37
N ARG A 45 -16.64 7.22 -2.74
CA ARG A 45 -15.59 8.10 -3.26
C ARG A 45 -14.22 7.48 -3.04
N LEU A 46 -13.90 6.43 -3.79
CA LEU A 46 -12.71 5.60 -3.58
C LEU A 46 -11.41 6.41 -3.47
N ARG A 47 -11.23 7.46 -4.31
CA ARG A 47 -10.05 8.33 -4.22
C ARG A 47 -9.89 9.01 -2.86
N ALA A 48 -10.98 9.54 -2.31
CA ALA A 48 -10.98 10.21 -1.02
C ALA A 48 -10.72 9.24 0.13
N VAL A 49 -11.29 8.04 0.04
CA VAL A 49 -11.10 6.97 1.02
C VAL A 49 -9.64 6.52 1.05
N VAL A 50 -9.04 6.25 -0.11
CA VAL A 50 -7.61 5.88 -0.23
C VAL A 50 -6.71 6.99 0.32
N HIS A 51 -6.98 8.26 0.00
CA HIS A 51 -6.24 9.39 0.56
C HIS A 51 -6.31 9.45 2.09
N LYS A 52 -7.51 9.26 2.66
CA LYS A 52 -7.72 9.25 4.12
C LYS A 52 -6.90 8.14 4.78
N ILE A 53 -6.87 6.94 4.20
CA ILE A 53 -6.15 5.79 4.76
C ILE A 53 -4.63 5.98 4.60
N ASN A 54 -4.17 6.47 3.46
CA ASN A 54 -2.76 6.85 3.26
C ASN A 54 -2.30 7.92 4.27
N GLY A 55 -3.18 8.87 4.62
CA GLY A 55 -2.93 9.85 5.67
C GLY A 55 -2.78 9.22 7.06
N LYS A 56 -3.61 8.22 7.39
CA LYS A 56 -3.50 7.45 8.64
C LYS A 56 -2.19 6.67 8.69
N PHE A 57 -1.86 5.91 7.64
CA PHE A 57 -0.59 5.20 7.53
C PHE A 57 0.63 6.12 7.69
N ALA A 58 0.60 7.28 7.05
CA ALA A 58 1.66 8.27 7.20
C ALA A 58 1.78 8.79 8.64
N THR A 59 0.67 8.85 9.38
CA THR A 59 0.66 9.22 10.79
C THR A 59 1.20 8.08 11.65
N ASP A 60 0.76 6.85 11.40
CA ASP A 60 1.18 5.65 12.12
C ASP A 60 2.68 5.38 11.96
N ILE A 61 3.25 5.58 10.77
CA ILE A 61 4.70 5.48 10.58
C ILE A 61 5.44 6.61 11.30
N ARG A 62 4.88 7.82 11.39
CA ARG A 62 5.52 8.95 12.10
C ARG A 62 5.56 8.75 13.60
N THR A 63 4.49 8.21 14.18
CA THR A 63 4.37 8.01 15.63
C THR A 63 4.96 6.67 16.05
N HIS A 64 4.64 5.60 15.33
CA HIS A 64 4.97 4.22 15.69
C HIS A 64 6.00 3.56 14.78
N GLY A 65 6.60 4.26 13.82
CA GLY A 65 7.62 3.68 12.94
C GLY A 65 8.95 3.42 13.64
N LYS A 66 9.24 4.15 14.74
CA LYS A 66 10.51 4.03 15.48
C LYS A 66 10.44 2.81 16.40
N LYS A 67 11.51 2.01 16.42
CA LYS A 67 11.65 0.89 17.38
C LYS A 67 11.97 1.40 18.78
N ARG A 68 13.00 2.25 18.91
CA ARG A 68 13.40 2.88 20.19
C ARG A 68 12.90 4.31 20.25
N VAL A 69 12.19 4.65 21.32
CA VAL A 69 11.65 6.00 21.55
C VAL A 69 12.12 6.49 22.92
N LEU A 70 12.54 7.75 23.02
CA LEU A 70 12.93 8.34 24.29
C LEU A 70 11.71 8.47 25.21
N ARG A 71 11.87 8.10 26.47
CA ARG A 71 10.82 8.24 27.49
C ARG A 71 10.39 9.74 27.61
N PRO A 72 9.09 10.06 27.52
CA PRO A 72 8.60 11.41 27.80
C PRO A 72 8.87 11.80 29.26
N ALA A 73 9.32 13.04 29.50
CA ALA A 73 9.66 13.52 30.84
C ALA A 73 8.46 13.63 31.80
N GLU A 74 7.22 13.54 31.29
CA GLU A 74 5.98 13.81 32.03
C GLU A 74 5.19 12.57 32.46
N SER A 75 5.69 11.35 32.24
CA SER A 75 5.01 10.14 32.73
C SER A 75 5.52 9.76 34.12
N GLU A 76 4.90 10.27 35.18
CA GLU A 76 4.92 9.73 36.55
C GLU A 76 4.15 8.39 36.64
N ILE A 77 4.44 7.45 35.74
CA ILE A 77 3.94 6.08 35.88
C ILE A 77 5.15 5.24 36.29
N ASP A 78 5.08 4.73 37.53
CA ASP A 78 6.01 3.77 38.09
C ASP A 78 5.93 2.46 37.29
N TRP A 79 6.79 2.35 36.27
CA TRP A 79 6.91 1.16 35.43
C TRP A 79 8.02 0.23 35.94
N THR A 80 7.99 -0.18 37.21
CA THR A 80 8.71 -1.40 37.62
C THR A 80 8.05 -2.61 36.94
N LEU A 81 8.26 -2.76 35.64
CA LEU A 81 7.86 -3.93 34.89
C LEU A 81 8.98 -4.96 35.00
N ASP A 82 8.64 -6.04 35.69
CA ASP A 82 9.35 -7.30 35.86
C ASP A 82 10.18 -7.68 34.60
N GLU A 83 11.46 -7.99 34.81
CA GLU A 83 12.47 -8.33 33.80
C GLU A 83 12.03 -9.47 32.86
N ASN A 84 11.01 -10.23 33.25
CA ASN A 84 10.43 -11.32 32.48
C ASN A 84 9.58 -10.87 31.27
N SER A 85 9.14 -9.60 31.21
CA SER A 85 8.29 -9.09 30.11
C SER A 85 9.06 -8.57 28.88
N ILE A 86 10.39 -8.50 28.95
CA ILE A 86 11.27 -7.98 27.88
C ILE A 86 11.43 -8.99 26.72
N LYS A 87 11.01 -10.25 26.89
CA LYS A 87 11.19 -11.31 25.88
C LYS A 87 10.03 -11.51 24.91
N GLU A 88 8.90 -10.83 25.09
CA GLU A 88 7.71 -11.02 24.25
C GLU A 88 7.09 -9.69 23.79
N ASN A 89 7.73 -9.02 22.83
CA ASN A 89 7.03 -8.43 21.68
C ASN A 89 7.99 -7.67 20.76
N ASN A 90 8.21 -8.19 19.56
CA ASN A 90 8.76 -7.39 18.45
C ASN A 90 7.78 -6.30 17.95
N GLU A 91 6.57 -6.23 18.54
CA GLU A 91 5.46 -5.39 18.08
C GLU A 91 5.35 -4.04 18.81
N LYS A 92 5.96 -3.91 20.01
CA LYS A 92 5.81 -2.70 20.86
C LYS A 92 7.02 -1.77 20.79
N GLU A 93 6.78 -0.50 21.11
CA GLU A 93 7.82 0.52 21.25
C GLU A 93 8.71 0.20 22.43
N LEU A 94 10.02 0.23 22.19
CA LEU A 94 10.99 0.14 23.27
C LEU A 94 11.24 1.56 23.79
N PHE A 95 10.65 1.89 24.93
CA PHE A 95 10.93 3.15 25.62
C PHE A 95 12.27 3.07 26.32
N VAL A 96 13.20 3.94 25.91
CA VAL A 96 14.57 3.99 26.44
C VAL A 96 14.86 5.33 27.07
N THR A 97 15.70 5.34 28.11
CA THR A 97 16.28 6.56 28.65
C THR A 97 17.33 7.13 27.71
N GLN A 98 17.70 8.40 27.90
CA GLN A 98 18.78 9.02 27.13
C GLN A 98 20.12 8.30 27.32
N GLU A 99 20.38 7.77 28.53
CA GLU A 99 21.58 7.00 28.84
C GLU A 99 21.55 5.61 28.20
N GLU A 100 20.42 4.92 28.19
CA GLU A 100 20.27 3.63 27.50
C GLU A 100 20.41 3.77 25.98
N MET A 101 19.85 4.84 25.40
CA MET A 101 19.98 5.14 23.97
C MET A 101 21.44 5.44 23.61
N LYS A 102 22.14 6.24 24.42
CA LYS A 102 23.57 6.51 24.28
C LYS A 102 24.39 5.24 24.42
N ASN A 103 24.11 4.41 25.42
CA ASN A 103 24.80 3.14 25.63
C ASN A 103 24.58 2.17 24.47
N TRP A 104 23.38 2.10 23.89
CA TRP A 104 23.12 1.28 22.71
C TRP A 104 23.95 1.73 21.50
N VAL A 105 23.98 3.04 21.24
CA VAL A 105 24.83 3.61 20.17
C VAL A 105 26.31 3.36 20.47
N TYR A 106 26.74 3.60 21.71
CA TYR A 106 28.12 3.42 22.18
C TYR A 106 28.60 1.96 22.09
N LEU A 107 27.74 0.98 22.43
CA LEU A 107 28.07 -0.43 22.30
C LEU A 107 28.19 -0.86 20.84
N ARG A 108 27.43 -0.23 19.93
CA ARG A 108 27.55 -0.48 18.49
C ARG A 108 28.69 0.27 17.82
N THR A 109 29.06 1.46 18.31
CA THR A 109 30.23 2.23 17.81
C THR A 109 31.55 1.55 18.16
N ARG A 110 31.61 0.74 19.24
CA ARG A 110 32.83 0.02 19.63
C ARG A 110 33.14 -1.15 18.69
N GLY A 111 33.91 -0.85 17.65
CA GLY A 111 34.58 -1.81 16.77
C GLY A 111 35.44 -1.10 15.73
N ARG A 112 36.59 -1.69 15.35
CA ARG A 112 37.58 -1.33 14.28
C ARG A 112 37.99 0.15 14.04
N GLU A 113 37.34 1.15 14.62
CA GLU A 113 37.52 2.56 14.33
C GLU A 113 38.28 3.29 15.46
N LEU A 114 38.91 4.40 15.11
CA LEU A 114 39.64 5.26 16.05
C LEU A 114 38.67 6.04 16.95
N PRO A 115 38.99 6.27 18.23
CA PRO A 115 38.19 7.11 19.14
C PRO A 115 37.91 8.49 18.54
N GLY A 116 36.66 8.93 18.58
CA GLY A 116 36.22 10.22 18.03
C GLY A 116 35.76 10.23 16.56
N ASN A 117 35.65 9.08 15.88
CA ASN A 117 35.06 8.98 14.55
C ASN A 117 34.10 7.78 14.47
N TYR A 118 32.91 7.95 13.87
CA TYR A 118 31.95 6.85 13.68
C TYR A 118 31.81 6.48 12.20
N ASN A 119 31.69 5.18 11.92
CA ASN A 119 31.60 4.66 10.56
C ASN A 119 30.19 4.89 9.96
N HIS A 120 30.07 5.18 8.66
CA HIS A 120 28.78 5.24 7.96
C HIS A 120 28.04 3.90 7.95
N VAL A 121 28.75 2.78 8.06
CA VAL A 121 28.19 1.43 8.25
C VAL A 121 27.38 1.34 9.56
N LEU A 122 27.85 2.01 10.62
CA LEU A 122 27.11 2.08 11.88
C LEU A 122 25.77 2.79 11.70
N LEU A 123 25.73 3.92 10.98
CA LEU A 123 24.46 4.62 10.73
C LEU A 123 23.46 3.73 9.99
N ALA A 124 23.94 2.92 9.03
CA ALA A 124 23.10 1.96 8.32
C ALA A 124 22.55 0.87 9.26
N GLU A 125 23.37 0.32 10.14
CA GLU A 125 22.93 -0.68 11.13
C GLU A 125 21.92 -0.12 12.14
N LEU A 126 22.21 1.06 12.69
CA LEU A 126 21.32 1.75 13.63
C LEU A 126 19.99 2.08 12.95
N PHE A 127 20.04 2.51 11.69
CA PHE A 127 18.83 2.77 10.90
C PHE A 127 18.00 1.51 10.68
N LEU A 128 18.62 0.40 10.26
CA LEU A 128 17.92 -0.87 10.03
C LEU A 128 17.20 -1.36 11.27
N GLU A 129 17.86 -1.26 12.43
CA GLU A 129 17.25 -1.64 13.70
C GLU A 129 16.11 -0.67 14.09
N GLN A 130 16.29 0.62 13.83
CA GLN A 130 15.30 1.64 14.15
C GLN A 130 14.07 1.60 13.22
N SER A 131 14.24 1.15 11.97
CA SER A 131 13.19 1.02 10.95
C SER A 131 12.53 -0.34 10.91
N SER A 132 12.88 -1.27 11.81
CA SER A 132 12.40 -2.67 11.74
C SER A 132 10.86 -2.80 11.84
N ARG A 133 10.17 -1.77 12.35
CA ARG A 133 8.71 -1.73 12.48
C ARG A 133 7.98 -1.24 11.22
N TRP A 134 8.71 -0.69 10.23
CA TRP A 134 8.08 -0.15 9.02
C TRP A 134 7.40 -1.24 8.19
N LEU A 135 8.02 -2.42 8.10
CA LEU A 135 7.50 -3.52 7.28
C LEU A 135 6.13 -4.02 7.79
N PRO A 136 5.96 -4.41 9.07
CA PRO A 136 4.65 -4.82 9.59
C PRO A 136 3.54 -3.77 9.40
N ILE A 137 3.85 -2.49 9.67
CA ILE A 137 2.88 -1.39 9.52
C ILE A 137 2.48 -1.21 8.06
N ALA A 138 3.45 -1.28 7.14
CA ALA A 138 3.18 -1.14 5.71
C ALA A 138 2.39 -2.33 5.15
N THR A 139 2.70 -3.56 5.57
CA THR A 139 1.94 -4.75 5.16
C THR A 139 0.48 -4.65 5.59
N ALA A 140 0.23 -4.31 6.86
CA ALA A 140 -1.14 -4.12 7.37
C ALA A 140 -1.88 -3.00 6.62
N HIS A 141 -1.21 -1.90 6.28
CA HIS A 141 -1.78 -0.83 5.47
C HIS A 141 -2.18 -1.31 4.07
N VAL A 142 -1.28 -2.02 3.38
CA VAL A 142 -1.54 -2.55 2.04
C VAL A 142 -2.70 -3.55 2.06
N GLU A 143 -2.74 -4.46 3.02
CA GLU A 143 -3.85 -5.40 3.20
C GLU A 143 -5.19 -4.70 3.41
N ASN A 144 -5.20 -3.65 4.25
CA ASN A 144 -6.39 -2.84 4.49
C ASN A 144 -6.87 -2.13 3.20
N ILE A 145 -5.95 -1.55 2.43
CA ILE A 145 -6.27 -0.94 1.13
C ILE A 145 -6.87 -1.98 0.17
N ILE A 146 -6.28 -3.18 0.07
CA ILE A 146 -6.79 -4.26 -0.78
C ILE A 146 -8.21 -4.65 -0.36
N ALA A 147 -8.47 -4.80 0.94
CA ALA A 147 -9.79 -5.14 1.46
C ALA A 147 -10.84 -4.08 1.09
N ILE A 148 -10.50 -2.80 1.24
CA ILE A 148 -11.39 -1.68 0.94
C ILE A 148 -11.67 -1.57 -0.56
N VAL A 149 -10.63 -1.66 -1.39
CA VAL A 149 -10.78 -1.66 -2.85
C VAL A 149 -11.62 -2.84 -3.30
N THR A 150 -11.38 -4.04 -2.74
CA THR A 150 -12.16 -5.24 -3.07
C THR A 150 -13.63 -5.04 -2.69
N GLY A 151 -13.92 -4.58 -1.48
CA GLY A 151 -15.29 -4.30 -1.03
C GLY A 151 -15.98 -3.28 -1.95
N TRP A 152 -15.28 -2.20 -2.28
CA TRP A 152 -15.78 -1.17 -3.19
C TRP A 152 -16.10 -1.73 -4.59
N LEU A 153 -15.21 -2.55 -5.17
CA LEU A 153 -15.42 -3.19 -6.46
C LEU A 153 -16.65 -4.12 -6.43
N GLN A 154 -16.92 -4.79 -5.31
CA GLN A 154 -18.12 -5.60 -5.17
C GLN A 154 -19.40 -4.76 -5.20
N HIS A 155 -19.40 -3.59 -4.56
CA HIS A 155 -20.53 -2.65 -4.64
C HIS A 155 -20.71 -2.10 -6.06
N ALA A 156 -19.63 -1.66 -6.71
CA ALA A 156 -19.64 -1.19 -8.10
C ALA A 156 -20.17 -2.27 -9.05
N THR A 157 -19.74 -3.52 -8.86
CA THR A 157 -20.21 -4.67 -9.65
C THR A 157 -21.71 -4.88 -9.50
N ARG A 158 -22.26 -4.80 -8.27
CA ARG A 158 -23.72 -4.95 -8.04
C ARG A 158 -24.56 -3.87 -8.72
N VAL A 159 -24.04 -2.65 -8.80
CA VAL A 159 -24.74 -1.51 -9.42
C VAL A 159 -24.75 -1.64 -10.94
N VAL A 160 -23.63 -2.05 -11.53
CA VAL A 160 -23.51 -2.26 -12.97
C VAL A 160 -24.15 -3.60 -13.40
N LEU A 161 -24.24 -4.57 -12.49
CA LEU A 161 -24.88 -5.87 -12.67
C LEU A 161 -25.93 -6.12 -11.57
N PRO A 162 -27.16 -5.57 -11.70
CA PRO A 162 -28.27 -5.93 -10.83
C PRO A 162 -28.52 -7.44 -10.86
N GLU A 163 -28.69 -8.01 -9.66
CA GLU A 163 -28.28 -9.32 -9.14
C GLU A 163 -28.71 -10.61 -9.88
N ASP A 164 -29.32 -10.56 -11.05
CA ASP A 164 -30.03 -11.75 -11.51
C ASP A 164 -29.16 -12.67 -12.39
N LYS A 165 -27.95 -12.29 -12.87
CA LYS A 165 -27.35 -12.92 -14.08
C LYS A 165 -26.02 -13.65 -14.03
N LEU A 166 -25.33 -13.79 -12.90
CA LEU A 166 -24.02 -14.45 -12.91
C LEU A 166 -23.91 -15.46 -11.77
N ARG A 167 -23.87 -16.74 -12.13
CA ARG A 167 -23.62 -17.86 -11.20
C ARG A 167 -22.31 -17.63 -10.45
N GLY A 168 -22.38 -17.78 -9.12
CA GLY A 168 -21.21 -17.86 -8.27
C GLY A 168 -20.46 -19.15 -8.54
N ASP A 169 -19.21 -19.04 -8.99
CA ASP A 169 -18.12 -19.91 -8.53
C ASP A 169 -16.72 -19.39 -8.94
N SER A 170 -16.61 -18.50 -9.93
CA SER A 170 -15.29 -18.12 -10.47
C SER A 170 -14.63 -16.88 -9.84
N ARG A 171 -15.10 -16.39 -8.69
CA ARG A 171 -14.69 -15.08 -8.14
C ARG A 171 -13.35 -15.06 -7.39
N HIS A 172 -12.74 -16.21 -7.10
CA HIS A 172 -11.60 -16.29 -6.16
C HIS A 172 -10.28 -16.84 -6.72
N GLY A 173 -10.24 -17.41 -7.93
CA GLY A 173 -9.01 -17.99 -8.49
C GLY A 173 -8.10 -16.99 -9.22
N PHE A 174 -8.69 -16.12 -10.02
CA PHE A 174 -7.96 -15.30 -11.01
C PHE A 174 -7.06 -14.21 -10.38
N LEU A 175 -7.46 -13.63 -9.25
CA LEU A 175 -6.71 -12.55 -8.58
C LEU A 175 -5.48 -13.07 -7.84
N ARG A 176 -5.45 -14.35 -7.45
CA ARG A 176 -4.32 -14.95 -6.73
C ARG A 176 -3.17 -15.30 -7.68
N GLU A 177 -3.51 -15.83 -8.85
CA GLU A 177 -2.55 -16.25 -9.87
C GLU A 177 -1.83 -15.05 -10.52
N ALA A 178 -2.54 -13.93 -10.68
CA ALA A 178 -1.96 -12.67 -11.15
C ALA A 178 -1.00 -12.00 -10.14
N VAL A 179 -1.23 -12.21 -8.83
CA VAL A 179 -0.36 -11.71 -7.75
C VAL A 179 0.88 -12.60 -7.56
N GLU A 180 0.76 -13.91 -7.75
CA GLU A 180 1.88 -14.86 -7.66
C GLU A 180 2.84 -14.75 -8.87
N GLY A 181 2.35 -14.33 -10.05
CA GLY A 181 3.17 -14.09 -11.25
C GLY A 181 4.03 -12.82 -11.18
N ALA A 182 3.55 -11.76 -10.52
CA ALA A 182 4.25 -10.48 -10.43
C ALA A 182 5.43 -10.48 -9.44
N ILE A 183 5.51 -11.49 -8.56
CA ILE A 183 6.52 -11.58 -7.49
C ILE A 183 7.79 -12.34 -7.94
N LYS A 184 7.81 -12.94 -9.15
CA LYS A 184 8.91 -13.81 -9.59
C LYS A 184 9.91 -13.22 -10.58
N GLU A 185 9.91 -11.91 -10.80
CA GLU A 185 10.79 -11.29 -11.80
C GLU A 185 11.50 -10.03 -11.28
N THR A 186 12.29 -10.16 -10.20
CA THR A 186 13.36 -9.20 -9.91
C THR A 186 14.44 -9.83 -9.02
N ALA A 187 15.25 -10.71 -9.61
CA ALA A 187 16.48 -11.19 -8.98
C ALA A 187 17.57 -11.40 -10.03
N SER A 188 18.27 -10.34 -10.44
CA SER A 188 19.64 -10.43 -10.96
C SER A 188 20.35 -9.06 -11.06
N SER A 189 21.60 -9.04 -10.59
CA SER A 189 22.73 -8.12 -10.90
C SER A 189 22.69 -6.68 -10.40
N ASP A 190 23.80 -5.99 -10.05
CA ASP A 190 25.23 -6.27 -9.81
C ASP A 190 25.84 -4.95 -9.25
N TYR A 191 27.06 -4.93 -8.69
CA TYR A 191 28.16 -3.97 -9.00
C TYR A 191 29.37 -4.06 -8.04
N HIS A 192 30.57 -4.09 -8.63
CA HIS A 192 31.93 -4.07 -8.05
C HIS A 192 32.59 -2.67 -8.19
N GLY A 193 33.52 -2.28 -7.28
CA GLY A 193 34.61 -1.31 -7.60
C GLY A 193 35.25 -0.52 -6.43
N LYS A 194 36.61 -0.48 -6.38
CA LYS A 194 37.55 -0.01 -5.32
C LYS A 194 37.93 1.49 -5.35
N LEU A 195 38.61 1.99 -4.28
CA LEU A 195 39.57 3.14 -4.31
C LEU A 195 40.72 3.01 -3.26
N HIS A 196 41.94 3.45 -3.63
CA HIS A 196 43.22 3.45 -2.87
C HIS A 196 43.60 4.89 -2.45
N VAL A 197 44.39 5.07 -1.38
CA VAL A 197 45.11 6.35 -1.06
C VAL A 197 46.51 6.09 -0.47
N SER A 198 47.49 6.90 -0.86
CA SER A 198 48.91 6.87 -0.46
C SER A 198 49.34 8.04 0.45
N ASN A 199 50.35 7.80 1.29
CA ASN A 199 50.97 8.71 2.29
C ASN A 199 52.08 9.63 1.71
N ILE A 200 52.24 10.84 2.27
CA ILE A 200 53.54 11.51 2.54
C ILE A 200 53.44 12.33 3.86
N PRO A 201 54.51 12.40 4.71
CA PRO A 201 54.45 12.88 6.10
C PRO A 201 55.01 14.30 6.32
N MET A 202 54.43 15.04 7.27
CA MET A 202 55.07 16.23 7.86
C MET A 202 54.66 16.42 9.34
N ASP A 203 55.66 16.37 10.21
CA ASP A 203 55.78 16.81 11.62
C ASP A 203 54.69 16.42 12.65
N ILE A 204 54.84 15.20 13.16
CA ILE A 204 54.04 14.59 14.23
C ILE A 204 54.20 15.32 15.59
N GLU A 205 55.35 15.94 15.88
CA GLU A 205 55.60 16.53 17.20
C GLU A 205 54.82 17.82 17.46
N LYS A 206 54.69 18.71 16.46
CA LYS A 206 53.87 19.93 16.59
C LYS A 206 52.37 19.62 16.67
N PHE A 207 51.95 18.52 16.06
CA PHE A 207 50.56 18.04 16.12
C PHE A 207 50.19 17.51 17.52
N LEU A 208 51.11 16.79 18.18
CA LEU A 208 50.89 16.21 19.50
C LEU A 208 50.78 17.27 20.61
N GLU A 209 51.53 18.37 20.54
CA GLU A 209 51.40 19.49 21.49
C GLU A 209 50.09 20.29 21.30
N ALA A 210 49.63 20.44 20.05
CA ALA A 210 48.35 21.08 19.76
C ALA A 210 47.15 20.22 20.17
N MET A 211 47.24 18.89 20.09
CA MET A 211 46.18 17.97 20.51
C MET A 211 46.03 17.90 22.03
N LYS A 212 47.13 17.89 22.81
CA LYS A 212 47.05 17.82 24.28
C LYS A 212 46.24 18.95 24.92
N ARG A 213 46.14 20.12 24.26
CA ARG A 213 45.41 21.29 24.76
C ARG A 213 43.90 21.28 24.47
N LYS A 214 43.43 20.38 23.60
CA LYS A 214 42.00 20.19 23.24
C LYS A 214 41.37 18.91 23.83
N VAL A 215 42.16 18.02 24.44
CA VAL A 215 41.68 16.75 25.03
C VAL A 215 41.11 17.00 26.44
N ASN A 216 39.96 17.67 26.50
CA ASN A 216 39.06 17.59 27.65
C ASN A 216 37.59 17.60 27.20
N VAL A 217 37.34 16.97 26.05
CA VAL A 217 36.01 16.52 25.62
C VAL A 217 36.16 15.02 25.48
N ASP A 218 35.31 14.26 26.13
CA ASP A 218 35.25 12.82 25.94
C ASP A 218 34.87 12.58 24.46
N MET A 219 35.87 12.22 23.67
CA MET A 219 35.75 12.08 22.21
C MET A 219 34.72 11.02 21.83
N ASP A 220 34.45 10.08 22.73
CA ASP A 220 33.48 9.01 22.53
C ASP A 220 32.03 9.51 22.76
N ASP A 221 31.82 10.39 23.75
CA ASP A 221 30.53 11.05 23.96
C ASP A 221 30.14 11.94 22.79
N GLN A 222 31.11 12.69 22.24
CA GLN A 222 30.90 13.52 21.07
C GLN A 222 30.53 12.67 19.85
N ALA A 223 31.25 11.58 19.60
CA ALA A 223 30.97 10.67 18.49
C ALA A 223 29.58 10.02 18.61
N CYS A 224 29.16 9.63 19.82
CA CYS A 224 27.81 9.12 20.06
C CYS A 224 26.73 10.17 19.81
N ALA A 225 26.95 11.41 20.25
CA ALA A 225 26.02 12.52 20.02
C ALA A 225 25.85 12.81 18.52
N GLU A 226 26.94 12.84 17.76
CA GLU A 226 26.91 13.05 16.31
C GLU A 226 26.25 11.90 15.56
N ALA A 227 26.52 10.66 15.95
CA ALA A 227 25.87 9.48 15.37
C ALA A 227 24.35 9.47 15.62
N MET A 228 23.91 9.86 16.82
CA MET A 228 22.48 10.01 17.14
C MET A 228 21.82 11.12 16.30
N ALA A 229 22.46 12.28 16.18
CA ALA A 229 21.95 13.38 15.36
C ALA A 229 21.88 12.99 13.88
N GLY A 230 22.90 12.31 13.36
CA GLY A 230 22.95 11.78 12.00
C GLY A 230 21.85 10.75 11.75
N LEU A 231 21.65 9.81 12.69
CA LEU A 231 20.58 8.82 12.63
C LEU A 231 19.20 9.49 12.60
N GLU A 232 18.94 10.47 13.47
CA GLU A 232 17.65 11.15 13.52
C GLU A 232 17.36 11.91 12.23
N ALA A 233 18.34 12.66 11.71
CA ALA A 233 18.22 13.39 10.47
C ALA A 233 17.94 12.44 9.28
N TYR A 234 18.73 11.37 9.16
CA TYR A 234 18.56 10.38 8.11
C TYR A 234 17.22 9.67 8.20
N TYR A 235 16.85 9.20 9.40
CA TYR A 235 15.59 8.50 9.65
C TYR A 235 14.39 9.34 9.24
N LYS A 236 14.39 10.64 9.57
CA LYS A 236 13.30 11.57 9.22
C LYS A 236 13.11 11.70 7.71
N VAL A 237 14.20 11.72 6.94
CA VAL A 237 14.15 11.79 5.47
C VAL A 237 13.70 10.45 4.89
N ALA A 238 14.36 9.37 5.28
CA ALA A 238 14.06 8.02 4.81
C ALA A 238 12.61 7.61 5.09
N MET A 239 12.06 7.99 6.24
CA MET A 239 10.67 7.72 6.62
C MET A 239 9.68 8.40 5.68
N LYS A 240 9.92 9.67 5.32
CA LYS A 240 9.07 10.39 4.35
C LYS A 240 9.10 9.70 2.99
N THR A 241 10.29 9.34 2.53
CA THR A 241 10.49 8.63 1.27
C THR A 241 9.82 7.26 1.28
N PHE A 242 9.92 6.51 2.38
CA PHE A 242 9.27 5.22 2.54
C PHE A 242 7.75 5.33 2.44
N VAL A 243 7.14 6.27 3.19
CA VAL A 243 5.70 6.51 3.14
C VAL A 243 5.26 6.89 1.72
N ASP A 244 6.00 7.79 1.06
CA ASP A 244 5.69 8.20 -0.31
C ASP A 244 5.79 7.03 -1.30
N ASN A 245 6.82 6.19 -1.16
CA ASN A 245 7.01 5.01 -2.00
C ASN A 245 5.89 3.99 -1.82
N VAL A 246 5.48 3.70 -0.58
CA VAL A 246 4.36 2.78 -0.32
C VAL A 246 3.06 3.34 -0.91
N CYS A 247 2.77 4.62 -0.66
CA CYS A 247 1.56 5.25 -1.19
C CYS A 247 1.57 5.32 -2.73
N ARG A 248 2.65 5.78 -3.36
CA ARG A 248 2.70 5.98 -4.81
C ARG A 248 3.02 4.71 -5.59
N GLN A 249 4.06 3.99 -5.21
CA GLN A 249 4.55 2.86 -5.98
C GLN A 249 3.78 1.58 -5.67
N VAL A 250 3.32 1.37 -4.44
CA VAL A 250 2.55 0.17 -4.10
C VAL A 250 1.06 0.44 -4.28
N VAL A 251 0.50 1.41 -3.56
CA VAL A 251 -0.95 1.65 -3.57
C VAL A 251 -1.42 2.25 -4.91
N GLU A 252 -0.92 3.41 -5.30
CA GLU A 252 -1.43 4.08 -6.52
C GLU A 252 -1.11 3.27 -7.78
N ARG A 253 0.14 2.85 -7.94
CA ARG A 253 0.59 2.21 -9.19
C ARG A 253 0.11 0.76 -9.33
N HIS A 254 0.15 -0.05 -8.28
CA HIS A 254 -0.17 -1.48 -8.40
C HIS A 254 -1.59 -1.83 -8.00
N ILE A 255 -2.25 -1.04 -7.16
CA ILE A 255 -3.63 -1.33 -6.72
C ILE A 255 -4.62 -0.44 -7.44
N ILE A 256 -4.41 0.89 -7.48
CA ILE A 256 -5.42 1.84 -7.97
C ILE A 256 -5.40 2.02 -9.49
N ALA A 257 -4.24 2.25 -10.09
CA ALA A 257 -4.10 2.51 -11.52
C ALA A 257 -4.64 1.38 -12.42
N PRO A 258 -4.52 0.09 -12.08
CA PRO A 258 -5.06 -1.00 -12.90
C PRO A 258 -6.58 -1.18 -12.83
N LEU A 259 -7.26 -0.62 -11.82
CA LEU A 259 -8.69 -0.91 -11.56
C LEU A 259 -9.63 -0.72 -12.76
N PRO A 260 -9.50 0.36 -13.56
CA PRO A 260 -10.36 0.57 -14.73
C PRO A 260 -10.19 -0.52 -15.81
N GLU A 261 -9.00 -1.12 -15.90
CA GLU A 261 -8.66 -2.13 -16.92
C GLU A 261 -9.02 -3.56 -16.51
N ILE A 262 -9.30 -3.80 -15.22
CA ILE A 262 -9.70 -5.13 -14.71
C ILE A 262 -10.92 -5.67 -15.48
N PHE A 263 -11.86 -4.79 -15.83
CA PHE A 263 -13.02 -5.16 -16.61
C PHE A 263 -13.41 -4.06 -17.61
N SER A 264 -12.63 -3.97 -18.68
CA SER A 264 -12.83 -3.02 -19.78
C SER A 264 -13.36 -3.70 -21.06
N PRO A 265 -13.93 -2.93 -22.01
CA PRO A 265 -14.35 -3.43 -23.32
C PRO A 265 -13.24 -4.18 -24.06
N VAL A 266 -11.98 -3.76 -23.88
CA VAL A 266 -10.81 -4.41 -24.46
C VAL A 266 -10.65 -5.83 -23.89
N THR A 267 -10.79 -5.98 -22.58
CA THR A 267 -10.75 -7.30 -21.91
C THR A 267 -11.87 -8.21 -22.42
N VAL A 268 -13.09 -7.70 -22.56
CA VAL A 268 -14.23 -8.46 -23.11
C VAL A 268 -14.01 -8.88 -24.57
N SER A 269 -13.33 -8.05 -25.37
CA SER A 269 -13.02 -8.39 -26.76
C SER A 269 -12.11 -9.61 -26.89
N ARG A 270 -11.24 -9.84 -25.88
CA ARG A 270 -10.29 -10.95 -25.83
C ARG A 270 -10.91 -12.27 -25.38
N PHE A 271 -12.12 -12.26 -24.82
CA PHE A 271 -12.79 -13.49 -24.40
C PHE A 271 -13.16 -14.37 -25.59
N THR A 272 -12.91 -15.66 -25.40
CA THR A 272 -13.36 -16.74 -26.28
C THR A 272 -14.87 -16.92 -26.17
N ASP A 273 -15.47 -17.55 -27.18
CA ASP A 273 -16.91 -17.76 -27.21
C ASP A 273 -17.39 -18.66 -26.05
N ASP A 274 -16.55 -19.59 -25.59
CA ASP A 274 -16.84 -20.44 -24.42
C ASP A 274 -16.83 -19.65 -23.10
N GLU A 275 -15.85 -18.76 -22.90
CA GLU A 275 -15.79 -17.87 -21.73
C GLU A 275 -16.99 -16.90 -21.73
N LEU A 276 -17.35 -16.36 -22.89
CA LEU A 276 -18.54 -15.53 -23.03
C LEU A 276 -19.81 -16.30 -22.68
N LEU A 277 -19.92 -17.57 -23.07
CA LEU A 277 -21.06 -18.41 -22.70
C LEU A 277 -21.07 -18.71 -21.20
N GLN A 278 -19.92 -18.95 -20.56
CA GLN A 278 -19.85 -19.14 -19.11
C GLN A 278 -20.27 -17.90 -18.33
N ILE A 279 -19.78 -16.72 -18.72
CA ILE A 279 -20.06 -15.44 -18.04
C ILE A 279 -21.46 -14.92 -18.39
N GLY A 280 -21.89 -15.07 -19.63
CA GLY A 280 -23.10 -14.45 -20.16
C GLY A 280 -24.33 -15.35 -20.23
N SER A 281 -24.20 -16.65 -19.92
CA SER A 281 -25.34 -17.55 -19.87
C SER A 281 -26.27 -17.16 -18.71
N GLU A 282 -27.51 -16.88 -19.07
CA GLU A 282 -28.56 -16.53 -18.12
C GLU A 282 -29.14 -17.82 -17.53
N SER A 283 -29.51 -17.80 -16.25
CA SER A 283 -30.20 -18.95 -15.64
C SER A 283 -31.52 -19.24 -16.38
N GLU A 284 -31.88 -20.52 -16.52
CA GLU A 284 -33.09 -20.97 -17.21
C GLU A 284 -34.36 -20.29 -16.67
N LYS A 285 -34.38 -20.03 -15.35
CA LYS A 285 -35.45 -19.28 -14.67
C LYS A 285 -35.60 -17.85 -15.21
N GLN A 286 -34.49 -17.17 -15.51
CA GLN A 286 -34.51 -15.82 -16.05
C GLN A 286 -34.82 -15.76 -17.53
N ASN A 287 -34.38 -16.76 -18.28
CA ASN A 287 -34.70 -16.85 -19.69
C ASN A 287 -36.22 -17.02 -19.86
N ARG A 288 -36.83 -17.93 -19.08
CA ARG A 288 -38.28 -18.09 -19.02
C ARG A 288 -39.00 -16.81 -18.59
N LYS A 289 -38.51 -16.12 -17.56
CA LYS A 289 -39.13 -14.88 -17.09
C LYS A 289 -39.10 -13.78 -18.15
N ARG A 290 -38.00 -13.67 -18.90
CA ARG A 290 -37.88 -12.72 -20.00
C ARG A 290 -38.80 -13.05 -21.16
N GLU A 291 -38.93 -14.32 -21.51
CA GLU A 291 -39.86 -14.77 -22.54
C GLU A 291 -41.31 -14.42 -22.17
N GLU A 292 -41.71 -14.68 -20.92
CA GLU A 292 -43.02 -14.28 -20.39
C GLU A 292 -43.24 -12.76 -20.51
N LEU A 293 -42.28 -11.95 -20.07
CA LEU A 293 -42.39 -10.48 -20.11
C LEU A 293 -42.39 -9.93 -21.54
N ARG A 294 -41.58 -10.50 -22.45
CA ARG A 294 -41.59 -10.14 -23.87
C ARG A 294 -42.92 -10.50 -24.53
N ALA A 295 -43.48 -11.66 -24.22
CA ALA A 295 -44.78 -12.07 -24.72
C ALA A 295 -45.88 -11.11 -24.23
N ARG A 296 -45.87 -10.73 -22.94
CA ARG A 296 -46.80 -9.74 -22.38
C ARG A 296 -46.63 -8.36 -23.02
N ALA A 297 -45.41 -7.88 -23.17
CA ALA A 297 -45.13 -6.59 -23.80
C ALA A 297 -45.60 -6.56 -25.27
N LYS A 298 -45.35 -7.63 -26.03
CA LYS A 298 -45.83 -7.76 -27.41
C LYS A 298 -47.36 -7.74 -27.47
N LYS A 299 -48.03 -8.48 -26.58
CA LYS A 299 -49.50 -8.51 -26.49
C LYS A 299 -50.06 -7.11 -26.18
N LEU A 300 -49.51 -6.43 -25.18
CA LEU A 300 -49.92 -5.07 -24.81
C LEU A 300 -49.72 -4.06 -25.95
N ARG A 301 -48.57 -4.10 -26.65
CA ARG A 301 -48.34 -3.25 -27.83
C ARG A 301 -49.36 -3.51 -28.93
N SER A 302 -49.63 -4.78 -29.25
CA SER A 302 -50.63 -5.12 -30.27
C SER A 302 -52.04 -4.68 -29.87
N SER A 303 -52.40 -4.78 -28.58
CA SER A 303 -53.69 -4.28 -28.09
C SER A 303 -53.78 -2.76 -28.18
N LEU A 304 -52.69 -2.04 -27.90
CA LEU A 304 -52.63 -0.59 -28.00
C LEU A 304 -52.71 -0.10 -29.45
N GLU A 305 -51.99 -0.74 -30.38
CA GLU A 305 -52.10 -0.44 -31.82
C GLU A 305 -53.52 -0.69 -32.36
N ASN A 306 -54.18 -1.76 -31.89
CA ASN A 306 -55.57 -2.05 -32.27
C ASN A 306 -56.56 -1.02 -31.71
N LEU A 307 -56.30 -0.47 -30.52
CA LEU A 307 -57.11 0.60 -29.93
C LEU A 307 -56.89 1.95 -30.61
N GLN A 308 -55.69 2.22 -31.14
CA GLN A 308 -55.37 3.46 -31.86
C GLN A 308 -55.86 3.47 -33.32
N ARG A 309 -56.21 2.31 -33.89
CA ARG A 309 -56.77 2.16 -35.24
C ARG A 309 -58.30 2.21 -35.29
N ARG A 310 -58.96 2.27 -34.13
CA ARG A 310 -60.41 2.47 -33.99
C ARG A 310 -60.68 3.92 -33.62
#